data_AF-A0AAU2A2A3-F1
#
_entry.id   AF-A0AAU2A2A3-F1
#
_cell.length_a   1.000
_cell.length_b   1.000
_cell.length_c   1.000
_cell.angle_alpha   90.00
_cell.angle_beta   90.00
_cell.angle_gamma   90.00
#
_symmetry.space_group_name_H-M   'P 1'
#
loop_
_entity.id
_entity.type
_entity.pdbx_description
1 polymer ?
#
loop_
_entity_poly.entity_id
_entity_poly.type
_entity_poly.pdbx_seq_one_letter_code
_entity_poly.pdbx_strand_id
1 'polypeptide(L)'
;MSTEPRKALVYHYVRRPLILDEPDWCAGHTTDGQNAKVDITHDGPENVIAPGDRRLIRTQVSQAPFSAFDRSITLHVEFENLTGSYAPDEIEQLANDLVEASVQLREAGRQFAEILTRPDVAVPVPDRVAKLHQQARADYLKGKAERAAAQRCPAAHPKDPSPCDGPLAVAVLDSSGAGTEACEWHGARLLASLEQGRVYGLPDASPGAAIRVFKSAGTMQPFAWVERGEGQ
;
A
#
# COMPACT_ATOMS: atom_id res chain seq x y z
N MET A 1 7.71 -3.17 -35.53
CA MET A 1 7.71 -1.70 -35.51
C MET A 1 7.23 -1.22 -36.86
N SER A 2 6.26 -0.30 -36.90
CA SER A 2 5.81 0.30 -38.16
C SER A 2 6.91 1.21 -38.71
N THR A 3 7.18 1.15 -40.02
CA THR A 3 8.20 1.96 -40.70
C THR A 3 7.64 3.25 -41.30
N GLU A 4 6.34 3.51 -41.13
CA GLU A 4 5.70 4.72 -41.67
C GLU A 4 5.93 5.93 -40.74
N PRO A 5 6.24 7.12 -41.29
CA PRO A 5 6.44 8.33 -40.50
C PRO A 5 5.21 8.70 -39.66
N ARG A 6 5.41 9.02 -38.38
CA ARG A 6 4.36 9.43 -37.44
C ARG A 6 4.47 10.92 -37.11
N LYS A 7 3.34 11.52 -36.70
CA LYS A 7 3.21 12.96 -36.41
C LYS A 7 2.60 13.19 -35.04
N ALA A 8 3.20 14.08 -34.25
CA ALA A 8 2.66 14.55 -32.98
C ALA A 8 1.90 15.88 -33.15
N LEU A 9 0.81 16.07 -32.39
CA LEU A 9 0.01 17.29 -32.36
C LEU A 9 0.18 18.00 -31.02
N VAL A 10 0.58 19.27 -31.03
CA VAL A 10 0.88 20.04 -29.81
C VAL A 10 0.07 21.34 -29.78
N TYR A 11 -0.61 21.60 -28.66
CA TYR A 11 -1.42 22.80 -28.46
C TYR A 11 -0.62 23.87 -27.73
N HIS A 12 0.08 24.71 -28.48
CA HIS A 12 0.78 25.88 -27.92
C HIS A 12 -0.24 26.95 -27.48
N TYR A 13 0.10 27.80 -26.50
CA TYR A 13 -0.59 29.08 -26.22
C TYR A 13 -0.52 30.12 -27.38
N VAL A 14 -0.45 29.65 -28.62
CA VAL A 14 -0.49 30.39 -29.87
C VAL A 14 -1.60 29.74 -30.71
N ARG A 15 -2.40 30.55 -31.42
CA ARG A 15 -3.70 30.20 -32.04
C ARG A 15 -3.71 29.04 -33.08
N ARG A 16 -2.64 28.26 -33.25
CA ARG A 16 -2.55 27.15 -34.21
C ARG A 16 -1.75 25.96 -33.65
N PRO A 17 -2.20 24.72 -33.92
CA PRO A 17 -1.47 23.51 -33.54
C PRO A 17 -0.12 23.42 -34.26
N LEU A 18 0.89 22.88 -33.58
CA LEU A 18 2.18 22.55 -34.16
C LEU A 18 2.20 21.06 -34.52
N ILE A 19 2.62 20.76 -35.75
CA ILE A 19 2.82 19.39 -36.24
C ILE A 19 4.32 19.15 -36.27
N LEU A 20 4.74 18.04 -35.67
CA LEU A 20 6.15 17.63 -35.59
C LEU A 20 6.30 16.20 -36.07
N ASP A 21 7.37 15.95 -36.82
CA ASP A 21 7.75 14.59 -37.20
C ASP A 21 8.34 13.88 -35.98
N GLU A 22 7.84 12.68 -35.70
CA GLU A 22 8.37 11.84 -34.65
C GLU A 22 9.55 11.00 -35.16
N PRO A 23 10.57 10.77 -34.33
CA PRO A 23 11.57 9.75 -34.63
C PRO A 23 10.94 8.37 -34.85
N ASP A 24 11.56 7.58 -35.71
CA ASP A 24 11.11 6.22 -36.06
C ASP A 24 11.06 5.26 -34.85
N TRP A 25 11.91 5.49 -33.85
CA TRP A 25 11.97 4.73 -32.61
C TRP A 25 10.94 5.15 -31.55
N CYS A 26 10.26 6.29 -31.72
CA CYS A 26 9.27 6.75 -30.73
C CYS A 26 8.12 5.72 -30.62
N ALA A 27 7.43 5.64 -29.48
CA ALA A 27 6.24 4.82 -29.30
C ALA A 27 4.95 5.60 -29.58
N GLY A 28 5.06 6.93 -29.72
CA GLY A 28 3.94 7.86 -29.81
C GLY A 28 3.64 8.53 -28.47
N HIS A 29 2.77 9.53 -28.49
CA HIS A 29 2.43 10.33 -27.31
C HIS A 29 0.98 10.11 -26.90
N THR A 30 0.72 10.13 -25.59
CA THR A 30 -0.65 10.37 -25.13
C THR A 30 -1.02 11.82 -25.41
N THR A 31 -2.25 12.07 -25.86
CA THR A 31 -2.71 13.43 -26.22
C THR A 31 -2.85 14.37 -25.01
N ASP A 32 -2.69 13.86 -23.80
CA ASP A 32 -3.01 14.53 -22.56
C ASP A 32 -1.71 15.08 -21.95
N GLY A 33 -1.49 16.40 -22.04
CA GLY A 33 -0.47 17.10 -21.25
C GLY A 33 0.58 17.92 -22.01
N GLN A 34 0.69 17.80 -23.34
CA GLN A 34 1.67 18.56 -24.12
C GLN A 34 1.14 19.95 -24.51
N ASN A 35 1.17 20.88 -23.54
CA ASN A 35 0.69 22.24 -23.70
C ASN A 35 1.78 23.22 -24.16
N ALA A 36 3.06 22.84 -24.09
CA ALA A 36 4.17 23.61 -24.62
C ALA A 36 5.14 22.75 -25.42
N LYS A 37 5.85 23.39 -26.35
CA LYS A 37 6.88 22.73 -27.17
C LYS A 37 7.98 22.10 -26.32
N VAL A 38 8.31 22.70 -25.17
CA VAL A 38 9.34 22.20 -24.25
C VAL A 38 8.91 20.94 -23.48
N ASP A 39 7.60 20.65 -23.44
CA ASP A 39 7.04 19.48 -22.74
C ASP A 39 7.01 18.23 -23.63
N ILE A 40 7.53 18.32 -24.85
CA ILE A 40 7.53 17.21 -25.80
C ILE A 40 8.75 16.34 -25.51
N THR A 41 8.47 15.13 -25.02
CA THR A 41 9.46 14.08 -24.83
C THR A 41 9.08 12.90 -25.71
N HIS A 42 9.96 12.54 -26.66
CA HIS A 42 9.83 11.30 -27.41
C HIS A 42 10.30 10.15 -26.56
N ASP A 43 9.40 9.25 -26.24
CA ASP A 43 9.73 8.00 -25.57
C ASP A 43 9.59 6.84 -26.54
N GLY A 44 10.54 5.91 -26.51
CA GLY A 44 10.48 4.64 -27.21
C GLY A 44 9.66 3.60 -26.45
N PRO A 45 9.55 2.36 -26.98
CA PRO A 45 8.86 1.29 -26.28
C PRO A 45 9.48 0.98 -24.92
N GLU A 46 8.63 0.78 -23.91
CA GLU A 46 9.07 0.30 -22.60
C GLU A 46 9.59 -1.13 -22.67
N ASN A 47 10.74 -1.35 -22.03
CA ASN A 47 11.36 -2.66 -21.84
C ASN A 47 11.42 -2.94 -20.34
N VAL A 48 11.12 -4.18 -19.95
CA VAL A 48 11.17 -4.60 -18.54
C VAL A 48 12.19 -5.72 -18.38
N ILE A 49 13.16 -5.52 -17.48
CA ILE A 49 14.14 -6.52 -17.10
C ILE A 49 13.63 -7.25 -15.85
N ALA A 50 13.23 -8.51 -16.02
CA ALA A 50 12.55 -9.29 -14.99
C ALA A 50 13.18 -10.69 -14.76
N PRO A 51 14.36 -10.80 -14.13
CA PRO A 51 14.99 -12.09 -13.87
C PRO A 51 14.17 -12.92 -12.87
N GLY A 52 13.70 -14.10 -13.31
CA GLY A 52 12.87 -14.99 -12.49
C GLY A 52 11.52 -14.38 -12.13
N ASP A 53 10.87 -13.75 -13.12
CA ASP A 53 9.53 -13.12 -13.04
C ASP A 53 9.39 -11.92 -12.08
N ARG A 54 10.48 -11.52 -11.43
CA ARG A 54 10.52 -10.31 -10.60
C ARG A 54 10.90 -9.12 -11.46
N ARG A 55 9.94 -8.23 -11.73
CA ARG A 55 10.20 -6.97 -12.43
C ARG A 55 11.14 -6.12 -11.59
N LEU A 56 12.35 -5.92 -12.06
CA LEU A 56 13.34 -5.10 -11.38
C LEU A 56 13.41 -3.74 -12.06
N ILE A 57 13.82 -3.71 -13.33
CA ILE A 57 14.17 -2.46 -14.01
C ILE A 57 13.21 -2.24 -15.18
N ARG A 58 12.70 -1.01 -15.32
CA ARG A 58 12.03 -0.53 -16.53
C ARG A 58 12.97 0.39 -17.28
N THR A 59 13.07 0.24 -18.60
CA THR A 59 13.88 1.12 -19.45
C THR A 59 13.12 1.54 -20.70
N GLN A 60 13.41 2.74 -21.19
CA GLN A 60 12.94 3.22 -22.49
C GLN A 60 13.94 4.21 -23.06
N VAL A 61 14.07 4.25 -24.39
CA VAL A 61 14.81 5.33 -25.05
C VAL A 61 14.00 6.62 -24.87
N SER A 62 14.64 7.72 -24.50
CA SER A 62 13.97 9.00 -24.31
C SER A 62 14.75 10.14 -24.96
N GLN A 63 14.04 11.15 -25.46
CA GLN A 63 14.62 12.39 -25.94
C GLN A 63 13.65 13.56 -25.75
N ALA A 64 14.13 14.66 -25.18
CA ALA A 64 13.41 15.93 -25.13
C ALA A 64 14.00 16.92 -26.15
N PRO A 65 13.65 16.85 -27.46
CA PRO A 65 14.33 17.59 -28.53
C PRO A 65 14.25 19.12 -28.40
N PHE A 66 13.29 19.62 -27.61
CA PHE A 66 13.09 21.06 -27.39
C PHE A 66 13.42 21.52 -25.97
N SER A 67 13.97 20.65 -25.15
CA SER A 67 14.50 21.03 -23.84
C SER A 67 15.57 22.12 -23.99
N ALA A 68 15.61 23.02 -23.01
CA ALA A 68 16.61 24.08 -22.92
C ALA A 68 17.94 23.58 -22.32
N PHE A 69 17.93 22.43 -21.66
CA PHE A 69 19.07 21.92 -20.89
C PHE A 69 19.81 20.81 -21.63
N ASP A 70 19.10 19.74 -22.00
CA ASP A 70 19.68 18.58 -22.69
C ASP A 70 18.69 18.02 -23.72
N ARG A 71 19.20 17.73 -24.92
CA ARG A 71 18.46 17.22 -26.08
C ARG A 71 19.02 15.89 -26.60
N SER A 72 19.96 15.31 -25.85
CA SER A 72 20.55 14.02 -26.15
C SER A 72 19.47 12.93 -26.16
N ILE A 73 19.73 11.86 -26.93
CA ILE A 73 18.96 10.63 -26.83
C ILE A 73 19.60 9.82 -25.70
N THR A 74 18.82 9.50 -24.68
CA THR A 74 19.28 8.78 -23.49
C THR A 74 18.49 7.49 -23.31
N LEU A 75 18.99 6.60 -22.44
CA LEU A 75 18.18 5.53 -21.89
C LEU A 75 17.64 5.99 -20.54
N HIS A 76 16.33 6.19 -20.46
CA HIS A 76 15.64 6.39 -19.19
C HIS A 76 15.53 5.03 -18.48
N VAL A 77 15.99 4.97 -17.25
CA VAL A 77 16.01 3.78 -16.40
C VAL A 77 15.26 4.09 -15.12
N GLU A 78 14.35 3.18 -14.74
CA GLU A 78 13.64 3.21 -13.47
C GLU A 78 13.88 1.91 -12.69
N PHE A 79 14.46 2.06 -11.51
CA PHE A 79 14.70 0.99 -10.55
C PHE A 79 14.57 1.53 -9.11
N GLU A 80 13.36 1.46 -8.53
CA GLU A 80 13.07 1.99 -7.19
C GLU A 80 13.59 3.43 -7.02
N ASN A 81 14.58 3.66 -6.14
CA ASN A 81 15.19 4.97 -5.88
C ASN A 81 16.26 5.38 -6.91
N LEU A 82 16.54 4.54 -7.90
CA LEU A 82 17.47 4.81 -8.99
C LEU A 82 16.67 5.06 -10.27
N THR A 83 16.21 6.31 -10.42
CA THR A 83 15.50 6.78 -11.61
C THR A 83 16.31 7.88 -12.29
N GLY A 84 16.61 7.73 -13.58
CA GLY A 84 17.42 8.69 -14.31
C GLY A 84 17.52 8.43 -15.81
N SER A 85 18.04 9.41 -16.53
CA SER A 85 18.40 9.32 -17.94
C SER A 85 19.92 9.20 -18.07
N TYR A 86 20.38 8.23 -18.83
CA TYR A 86 21.79 7.87 -18.91
C TYR A 86 22.27 7.84 -20.37
N ALA A 87 23.49 8.33 -20.59
CA ALA A 87 24.23 8.13 -21.82
C ALA A 87 24.68 6.66 -21.97
N PRO A 88 25.07 6.19 -23.17
CA PRO A 88 25.46 4.79 -23.38
C PRO A 88 26.59 4.30 -22.47
N ASP A 89 27.62 5.11 -22.25
CA ASP A 89 28.75 4.79 -21.36
C ASP A 89 28.34 4.79 -19.88
N GLU A 90 27.43 5.68 -19.49
CA GLU A 90 26.85 5.69 -18.14
C GLU A 90 25.97 4.45 -17.88
N ILE A 91 25.29 3.92 -18.90
CA ILE A 91 24.54 2.65 -18.79
C ILE A 91 25.48 1.47 -18.57
N GLU A 92 26.62 1.42 -19.28
CA GLU A 92 27.63 0.39 -19.05
C GLU A 92 28.23 0.50 -17.63
N GLN A 93 28.48 1.72 -17.16
CA GLN A 93 28.93 1.95 -15.79
C GLN A 93 27.87 1.49 -14.77
N LEU A 94 26.61 1.85 -14.97
CA LEU A 94 25.51 1.41 -14.11
C LEU A 94 25.40 -0.12 -14.08
N ALA A 95 25.56 -0.79 -15.22
CA ALA A 95 25.56 -2.25 -15.26
C ALA A 95 26.71 -2.85 -14.43
N ASN A 96 27.91 -2.29 -14.52
CA ASN A 96 29.06 -2.70 -13.71
C ASN A 96 28.80 -2.50 -12.20
N ASP A 97 28.23 -1.35 -11.80
CA ASP A 97 27.89 -1.04 -10.42
C ASP A 97 26.88 -2.05 -9.85
N LEU A 98 25.87 -2.44 -10.64
CA LEU A 98 24.89 -3.47 -10.26
C LEU A 98 25.53 -4.86 -10.13
N VAL A 99 26.50 -5.20 -10.98
CA VAL A 99 27.27 -6.44 -10.86
C VAL A 99 28.07 -6.44 -9.55
N GLU A 100 28.76 -5.34 -9.23
CA GLU A 100 29.50 -5.20 -7.97
C GLU A 100 28.57 -5.32 -6.75
N ALA A 101 27.44 -4.60 -6.75
CA ALA A 101 26.42 -4.68 -5.70
C ALA A 101 25.91 -6.12 -5.52
N SER A 102 25.77 -6.88 -6.61
CA SER A 102 25.37 -8.29 -6.53
C SER A 102 26.42 -9.18 -5.86
N VAL A 103 27.71 -8.85 -5.97
CA VAL A 103 28.79 -9.55 -5.25
C VAL A 103 28.69 -9.26 -3.76
N GLN A 104 28.51 -7.99 -3.39
CA GLN A 104 28.34 -7.57 -1.99
C GLN A 104 27.10 -8.21 -1.35
N LEU A 105 25.98 -8.27 -2.06
CA LEU A 105 24.76 -8.92 -1.57
C LEU A 105 24.95 -10.43 -1.32
N ARG A 106 25.67 -11.13 -2.22
CA ARG A 106 25.98 -12.55 -2.02
C ARG A 106 26.86 -12.75 -0.79
N GLU A 107 27.83 -11.86 -0.56
CA GLU A 107 28.68 -11.91 0.63
C GLU A 107 27.89 -11.69 1.92
N ALA A 108 27.02 -10.67 1.94
CA ALA A 108 26.10 -10.46 3.06
C ALA A 108 25.20 -11.68 3.32
N GLY A 109 24.72 -12.34 2.25
CA GLY A 109 23.97 -13.59 2.35
C GLY A 109 24.74 -14.74 3.00
N ARG A 110 26.04 -14.87 2.70
CA ARG A 110 26.91 -15.87 3.37
C ARG A 110 27.09 -15.54 4.84
N GLN A 111 27.39 -14.29 5.16
CA GLN A 111 27.54 -13.83 6.55
C GLN A 111 26.25 -14.06 7.35
N PHE A 112 25.10 -13.79 6.75
CA PHE A 112 23.79 -14.07 7.35
C PHE A 112 23.60 -15.58 7.60
N ALA A 113 23.94 -16.43 6.63
CA ALA A 113 23.88 -17.88 6.80
C ALA A 113 24.80 -18.37 7.93
N GLU A 114 26.02 -17.83 8.04
CA GLU A 114 26.92 -18.15 9.15
C GLU A 114 26.29 -17.81 10.51
N ILE A 115 25.72 -16.61 10.65
CA ILE A 115 25.03 -16.18 11.87
C ILE A 115 23.91 -17.15 12.25
N LEU A 116 23.12 -17.61 11.28
CA LEU A 116 22.03 -18.55 11.55
C LEU A 116 22.51 -19.95 11.97
N THR A 117 23.72 -20.35 11.57
CA THR A 117 24.30 -21.65 11.95
C THR A 117 25.09 -21.64 13.26
N ARG A 118 25.35 -20.46 13.82
CA ARG A 118 26.08 -20.31 15.08
C ARG A 118 25.24 -20.81 16.26
N PRO A 119 25.68 -21.86 16.98
CA PRO A 119 24.93 -22.46 18.10
C PRO A 119 24.78 -21.52 19.31
N ASP A 120 25.53 -20.43 19.34
CA ASP A 120 25.63 -19.42 20.40
C ASP A 120 24.84 -18.12 20.11
N VAL A 121 24.22 -17.98 18.95
CA VAL A 121 23.40 -16.78 18.59
C VAL A 121 22.03 -16.79 19.27
N ALA A 122 21.54 -17.96 19.69
CA ALA A 122 20.51 -18.02 20.70
C ALA A 122 21.13 -17.59 22.03
N VAL A 123 21.30 -16.28 22.25
CA VAL A 123 21.58 -15.75 23.59
C VAL A 123 20.42 -16.24 24.45
N PRO A 124 20.63 -17.19 25.37
CA PRO A 124 19.56 -17.64 26.22
C PRO A 124 19.09 -16.40 26.97
N VAL A 125 17.84 -16.00 26.72
CA VAL A 125 17.22 -14.91 27.48
C VAL A 125 17.32 -15.37 28.93
N PRO A 126 18.07 -14.66 29.80
CA PRO A 126 18.22 -15.11 31.18
C PRO A 126 16.83 -15.35 31.78
N ASP A 127 16.63 -16.42 32.54
CA ASP A 127 15.30 -16.81 33.06
C ASP A 127 14.55 -15.64 33.70
N ARG A 128 15.30 -14.74 34.36
CA ARG A 128 14.77 -13.50 34.93
C ARG A 128 14.14 -12.59 33.87
N VAL A 129 14.82 -12.39 32.75
CA VAL A 129 14.34 -11.57 31.62
C VAL A 129 13.17 -12.25 30.93
N ALA A 130 13.20 -13.57 30.75
CA ALA A 130 12.08 -14.32 30.17
C ALA A 130 10.81 -14.20 31.04
N LYS A 131 10.96 -14.34 32.37
CA LYS A 131 9.87 -14.12 33.34
C LYS A 131 9.37 -12.68 33.32
N LEU A 132 10.26 -11.69 33.19
CA LEU A 132 9.87 -10.28 33.05
C LEU A 132 9.07 -10.03 31.77
N HIS A 133 9.45 -10.63 30.63
CA HIS A 133 8.67 -10.53 29.39
C HIS A 133 7.29 -11.19 29.52
N GLN A 134 7.21 -12.37 30.16
CA GLN A 134 5.94 -13.03 30.42
C GLN A 134 5.04 -12.18 31.33
N GLN A 135 5.59 -11.62 32.40
CA GLN A 135 4.88 -10.74 33.32
C GLN A 135 4.41 -9.46 32.62
N ALA A 136 5.29 -8.80 31.86
CA ALA A 136 4.95 -7.59 31.11
C ALA A 136 3.84 -7.85 30.08
N ARG A 137 3.87 -9.02 29.42
CA ARG A 137 2.80 -9.43 28.50
C ARG A 137 1.48 -9.66 29.24
N ALA A 138 1.51 -10.34 30.39
CA ALA A 138 0.32 -10.57 31.21
C ALA A 138 -0.27 -9.25 31.73
N ASP A 139 0.57 -8.34 32.23
CA ASP A 139 0.18 -7.01 32.73
C ASP A 139 -0.39 -6.15 31.59
N TYR A 140 0.22 -6.18 30.41
CA TYR A 140 -0.31 -5.49 29.24
C TYR A 140 -1.69 -5.99 28.84
N LEU A 141 -1.88 -7.31 28.79
CA LEU A 141 -3.19 -7.91 28.45
C LEU A 141 -4.24 -7.60 29.52
N LYS A 142 -3.87 -7.66 30.80
CA LYS A 142 -4.74 -7.27 31.92
C LYS A 142 -5.14 -5.80 31.82
N GLY A 143 -4.19 -4.89 31.65
CA GLY A 143 -4.46 -3.46 31.50
C GLY A 143 -5.21 -3.11 30.21
N LYS A 144 -5.04 -3.88 29.14
CA LYS A 144 -5.86 -3.77 27.91
C LYS A 144 -7.31 -4.16 28.21
N ALA A 145 -7.55 -5.27 28.92
CA ALA A 145 -8.88 -5.71 29.32
C ALA A 145 -9.57 -4.74 30.29
N GLU A 146 -8.85 -4.26 31.31
CA GLU A 146 -9.39 -3.31 32.30
C GLU A 146 -9.76 -1.97 31.65
N ARG A 147 -8.95 -1.45 30.74
CA ARG A 147 -9.29 -0.22 29.98
C ARG A 147 -10.47 -0.42 29.03
N ALA A 148 -10.54 -1.58 28.35
CA ALA A 148 -11.70 -1.94 27.53
C ALA A 148 -12.99 -2.09 28.37
N ALA A 149 -12.87 -2.50 29.64
CA ALA A 149 -14.00 -2.58 30.57
C ALA A 149 -14.38 -1.22 31.18
N ALA A 150 -13.42 -0.33 31.42
CA ALA A 150 -13.64 0.97 32.05
C ALA A 150 -14.15 2.07 31.09
N GLN A 151 -13.85 1.95 29.79
CA GLN A 151 -14.29 2.90 28.78
C GLN A 151 -15.55 2.36 28.09
N ARG A 152 -16.56 3.21 27.92
CA ARG A 152 -17.76 2.85 27.13
C ARG A 152 -17.30 2.36 25.75
N CYS A 153 -17.88 1.26 25.26
CA CYS A 153 -17.47 0.71 23.97
C CYS A 153 -17.53 1.79 22.88
N PRO A 154 -16.50 1.92 22.02
CA PRO A 154 -16.52 2.91 20.93
C PRO A 154 -17.71 2.76 19.98
N ALA A 155 -18.23 1.53 19.83
CA ALA A 155 -19.43 1.24 19.05
C ALA A 155 -20.75 1.42 19.80
N ALA A 156 -20.72 1.66 21.13
CA ALA A 156 -21.95 1.90 21.89
C ALA A 156 -22.49 3.29 21.55
N HIS A 157 -23.71 3.34 21.03
CA HIS A 157 -24.39 4.61 20.80
C HIS A 157 -24.54 5.39 22.12
N PRO A 158 -24.42 6.74 22.15
CA PRO A 158 -24.50 7.52 23.39
C PRO A 158 -25.77 7.31 24.22
N LYS A 159 -26.87 6.90 23.60
CA LYS A 159 -28.15 6.57 24.26
C LYS A 159 -28.34 5.08 24.59
N ASP A 160 -27.40 4.22 24.24
CA ASP A 160 -27.47 2.78 24.55
C ASP A 160 -27.01 2.53 26.00
N PRO A 161 -27.90 2.18 26.95
CA PRO A 161 -27.52 1.95 28.34
C PRO A 161 -26.91 0.57 28.58
N SER A 162 -26.86 -0.30 27.56
CA SER A 162 -26.43 -1.68 27.75
C SER A 162 -24.93 -1.76 28.06
N PRO A 163 -24.52 -2.63 29.00
CA PRO A 163 -23.11 -2.82 29.33
C PRO A 163 -22.39 -3.56 28.19
N CYS A 164 -21.07 -3.43 28.14
CA CYS A 164 -20.24 -4.24 27.25
C CYS A 164 -20.28 -5.71 27.66
N ASP A 165 -20.34 -6.61 26.69
CA ASP A 165 -20.20 -8.07 26.89
C ASP A 165 -18.75 -8.53 26.67
N GLY A 166 -17.79 -7.85 27.31
CA GLY A 166 -16.36 -8.17 27.21
C GLY A 166 -15.53 -7.19 26.35
N PRO A 167 -14.30 -7.59 25.98
CA PRO A 167 -13.34 -6.73 25.29
C PRO A 167 -13.73 -6.43 23.83
N LEU A 168 -13.01 -5.51 23.20
CA LEU A 168 -13.13 -5.30 21.75
C LEU A 168 -12.72 -6.58 21.00
N ALA A 169 -13.60 -7.04 20.13
CA ALA A 169 -13.49 -8.32 19.43
C ALA A 169 -13.66 -8.18 17.91
N VAL A 170 -14.32 -7.11 17.45
CA VAL A 170 -14.59 -6.89 16.03
C VAL A 170 -14.34 -5.45 15.61
N ALA A 171 -14.09 -5.22 14.32
CA ALA A 171 -14.22 -3.93 13.67
C ALA A 171 -15.50 -3.93 12.82
N VAL A 172 -16.34 -2.91 12.99
CA VAL A 172 -17.56 -2.72 12.18
C VAL A 172 -17.34 -1.51 11.29
N LEU A 173 -17.49 -1.69 9.98
CA LEU A 173 -17.32 -0.66 8.97
C LEU A 173 -18.65 -0.35 8.27
N ASP A 174 -18.86 0.90 7.88
CA ASP A 174 -19.94 1.31 6.99
C ASP A 174 -19.61 1.06 5.51
N SER A 175 -20.52 1.49 4.63
CA SER A 175 -20.40 1.36 3.17
C SER A 175 -19.25 2.18 2.58
N SER A 176 -18.85 3.29 3.24
CA SER A 176 -17.68 4.10 2.85
C SER A 176 -16.35 3.50 3.34
N GLY A 177 -16.41 2.53 4.25
CA GLY A 177 -15.25 1.90 4.87
C GLY A 177 -14.79 2.59 6.16
N ALA A 178 -15.49 3.63 6.61
CA ALA A 178 -15.27 4.19 7.94
C ALA A 178 -15.82 3.24 9.01
N GLY A 179 -15.16 3.14 10.16
CA GLY A 179 -15.62 2.20 11.17
C GLY A 179 -14.92 2.32 12.52
N THR A 180 -15.31 1.44 13.42
CA THR A 180 -14.83 1.45 14.81
C THR A 180 -14.70 0.03 15.37
N GLU A 181 -13.85 -0.12 16.36
CA GLU A 181 -13.70 -1.38 17.10
C GLU A 181 -14.82 -1.53 18.16
N ALA A 182 -15.31 -2.74 18.33
CA ALA A 182 -16.46 -3.04 19.16
C ALA A 182 -16.31 -4.36 19.93
N CYS A 183 -16.94 -4.46 21.09
CA CYS A 183 -17.24 -5.77 21.68
C CYS A 183 -18.33 -6.48 20.86
N GLU A 184 -18.52 -7.78 21.05
CA GLU A 184 -19.47 -8.55 20.22
C GLU A 184 -20.90 -8.01 20.31
N TRP A 185 -21.34 -7.59 21.51
CA TRP A 185 -22.68 -7.03 21.73
C TRP A 185 -22.92 -5.70 21.01
N HIS A 186 -22.07 -4.69 21.28
CA HIS A 186 -22.23 -3.37 20.64
C HIS A 186 -21.89 -3.40 19.15
N GLY A 187 -20.99 -4.30 18.73
CA GLY A 187 -20.72 -4.54 17.32
C GLY A 187 -21.94 -5.07 16.58
N ALA A 188 -22.70 -5.99 17.19
CA ALA A 188 -23.92 -6.51 16.59
C ALA A 188 -25.02 -5.44 16.49
N ARG A 189 -25.18 -4.61 17.52
CA ARG A 189 -26.15 -3.49 17.52
C ARG A 189 -25.80 -2.41 16.49
N LEU A 190 -24.52 -2.04 16.39
CA LEU A 190 -24.03 -1.09 15.39
C LEU A 190 -24.26 -1.65 13.99
N LEU A 191 -23.84 -2.91 13.75
CA LEU A 191 -24.02 -3.57 12.46
C LEU A 191 -25.49 -3.66 12.05
N ALA A 192 -26.39 -3.99 12.98
CA ALA A 192 -27.83 -4.02 12.72
C ALA A 192 -28.41 -2.65 12.34
N SER A 193 -27.73 -1.56 12.68
CA SER A 193 -28.16 -0.19 12.42
C SER A 193 -27.49 0.44 11.19
N LEU A 194 -26.57 -0.26 10.52
CA LEU A 194 -25.87 0.22 9.33
C LEU A 194 -26.43 -0.42 8.06
N GLU A 195 -26.68 0.42 7.06
CA GLU A 195 -26.93 -0.07 5.71
C GLU A 195 -25.62 -0.52 5.06
N GLN A 196 -25.58 -1.74 4.55
CA GLN A 196 -24.39 -2.36 3.95
C GLN A 196 -23.17 -2.40 4.90
N GLY A 197 -23.41 -2.49 6.20
CA GLY A 197 -22.35 -2.64 7.19
C GLY A 197 -21.57 -3.94 7.01
N ARG A 198 -20.27 -3.89 7.30
CA ARG A 198 -19.35 -5.03 7.28
C ARG A 198 -18.75 -5.24 8.66
N VAL A 199 -18.41 -6.49 8.99
CA VAL A 199 -17.80 -6.84 10.26
C VAL A 199 -16.58 -7.75 10.05
N TYR A 200 -15.51 -7.46 10.78
CA TYR A 200 -14.25 -8.19 10.76
C TYR A 200 -13.82 -8.54 12.19
N GLY A 201 -13.21 -9.72 12.39
CA GLY A 201 -12.66 -10.10 13.69
C GLY A 201 -11.32 -9.40 13.92
N LEU A 202 -11.06 -8.92 15.13
CA LEU A 202 -9.74 -8.40 15.49
C LEU A 202 -8.71 -9.54 15.60
N PRO A 203 -7.40 -9.27 15.40
CA PRO A 203 -6.36 -10.31 15.41
C PRO A 203 -6.30 -11.14 16.69
N ASP A 204 -6.60 -10.52 17.83
CA ASP A 204 -6.57 -11.16 19.16
C ASP A 204 -7.93 -11.73 19.59
N ALA A 205 -8.97 -11.62 18.76
CA ALA A 205 -10.32 -12.04 19.13
C ALA A 205 -10.48 -13.56 19.05
N SER A 206 -11.39 -14.11 19.84
CA SER A 206 -11.72 -15.53 19.75
C SER A 206 -12.20 -15.89 18.34
N PRO A 207 -11.74 -17.01 17.75
CA PRO A 207 -12.13 -17.44 16.41
C PRO A 207 -13.66 -17.39 16.21
N GLY A 208 -14.08 -16.87 15.07
CA GLY A 208 -15.49 -16.73 14.72
C GLY A 208 -16.23 -15.55 15.36
N ALA A 209 -15.55 -14.61 16.03
CA ALA A 209 -16.17 -13.41 16.61
C ALA A 209 -17.03 -12.64 15.58
N ALA A 210 -16.49 -12.36 14.39
CA ALA A 210 -17.24 -11.69 13.32
C ALA A 210 -18.51 -12.44 12.90
N ILE A 211 -18.46 -13.78 12.85
CA ILE A 211 -19.61 -14.61 12.48
C ILE A 211 -20.69 -14.56 13.57
N ARG A 212 -20.30 -14.63 14.85
CA ARG A 212 -21.25 -14.47 15.97
C ARG A 212 -21.91 -13.10 15.93
N VAL A 213 -21.13 -12.04 15.74
CA VAL A 213 -21.64 -10.68 15.62
C VAL A 213 -22.60 -10.54 14.43
N PHE A 214 -22.23 -11.04 13.25
CA PHE A 214 -23.08 -10.99 12.07
C PHE A 214 -24.42 -11.71 12.28
N LYS A 215 -24.39 -12.91 12.86
CA LYS A 215 -25.61 -13.68 13.17
C LYS A 215 -26.49 -12.98 14.19
N SER A 216 -25.89 -12.43 15.25
CA SER A 216 -26.61 -11.67 16.27
C SER A 216 -27.23 -10.39 15.70
N ALA A 217 -26.52 -9.67 14.83
CA ALA A 217 -27.04 -8.47 14.19
C ALA A 217 -28.31 -8.74 13.38
N GLY A 218 -28.37 -9.89 12.67
CA GLY A 218 -29.53 -10.29 11.88
C GLY A 218 -30.82 -10.55 12.67
N THR A 219 -30.74 -10.64 14.01
CA THR A 219 -31.91 -10.79 14.89
C THR A 219 -32.19 -9.55 15.74
N MET A 220 -31.35 -8.52 15.66
CA MET A 220 -31.49 -7.30 16.44
C MET A 220 -32.38 -6.28 15.74
N GLN A 221 -33.07 -5.45 16.53
CA GLN A 221 -33.77 -4.28 16.02
C GLN A 221 -32.75 -3.17 15.74
N PRO A 222 -32.73 -2.59 14.52
CA PRO A 222 -31.98 -1.37 14.23
C PRO A 222 -32.41 -0.24 15.18
N PHE A 223 -31.45 0.58 15.64
CA PHE A 223 -31.73 1.75 16.47
C PHE A 223 -32.58 1.48 17.72
N ALA A 224 -32.31 0.38 18.44
CA ALA A 224 -33.10 -0.05 19.60
C ALA A 224 -33.22 0.98 20.77
N TRP A 225 -32.49 2.09 20.71
CA TRP A 225 -32.52 3.22 21.65
C TRP A 225 -33.37 4.40 21.19
N VAL A 226 -34.03 4.31 20.03
CA VAL A 226 -35.01 5.28 19.55
C VAL A 226 -36.39 4.71 19.88
N GLU A 227 -37.21 5.46 20.63
CA GLU A 227 -38.61 5.09 20.80
C GLU A 227 -39.26 4.98 19.42
N ARG A 228 -39.99 3.89 19.14
CA ARG A 228 -40.81 3.82 17.93
C ARG A 228 -41.88 4.90 18.04
N GLY A 229 -41.64 6.06 17.45
CA GLY A 229 -42.72 6.96 17.08
C GLY A 229 -43.65 6.21 16.15
N GLU A 230 -44.91 6.09 16.53
CA GLU A 230 -45.99 5.63 15.66
C GLU A 230 -45.99 6.46 14.37
N GLY A 231 -45.93 5.80 13.21
CA GLY A 231 -46.24 6.44 11.92
C GLY A 231 -45.13 6.33 10.87
N GLN A 232 -45.20 5.25 10.09
CA GLN A 232 -45.22 5.31 8.63
C GLN A 232 -46.18 4.23 8.12
#